data_AF-A0A0U1HSV1-F1
#
_entry.id   AF-A0A0U1HSV1-F1
#
_cell.length_a   1.000
_cell.length_b   1.000
_cell.length_c   1.000
_cell.angle_alpha   90.00
_cell.angle_beta   90.00
_cell.angle_gamma   90.00
#
_symmetry.space_group_name_H-M   'P 1'
#
loop_
_entity.id
_entity.type
_entity.pdbx_description
1 polymer ?
#
loop_
_entity_poly.entity_id
_entity_poly.type
_entity_poly.pdbx_seq_one_letter_code
_entity_poly.pdbx_strand_id
1 'polypeptide(L)' 'MYDDTPREVEELIDHCRALIYAIVTLDRADAKEVLSLILWQQIDALHSTYLRDSEEALELAFAL' A
#
# COMPACT_ATOMS: atom_id res chain seq x y z
N MET A 1 9.07 7.98 16.70
CA MET A 1 7.83 8.78 16.68
C MET A 1 6.94 8.08 15.67
N TYR A 2 5.91 7.38 16.14
CA TYR A 2 4.96 6.70 15.25
C TYR A 2 4.07 7.81 14.72
N ASP A 3 4.25 8.16 13.45
CA ASP A 3 3.41 9.13 12.79
C ASP A 3 2.13 8.41 12.37
N ASP A 4 1.03 8.72 13.07
CA ASP A 4 -0.30 8.15 12.82
C ASP A 4 -1.02 8.89 11.67
N THR A 5 -0.34 9.79 10.96
CA THR A 5 -0.89 10.43 9.77
C THR A 5 -1.17 9.34 8.72
N PRO A 6 -2.39 9.29 8.14
CA PRO A 6 -2.70 8.35 7.06
C PRO A 6 -1.66 8.51 5.95
N ARG A 7 -0.90 7.45 5.66
CA ARG A 7 0.12 7.49 4.61
C ARG A 7 -0.54 7.86 3.29
N GLU A 8 0.07 8.80 2.59
CA GLU A 8 -0.40 9.17 1.25
C GLU A 8 -0.26 7.96 0.30
N VAL A 9 -1.12 7.91 -0.73
CA VAL A 9 -1.11 6.80 -1.72
C VAL A 9 0.26 6.64 -2.37
N GLU A 10 0.94 7.76 -2.65
CA GLU A 10 2.29 7.76 -3.22
C GLU A 10 3.32 7.13 -2.26
N GLU A 11 3.22 7.39 -0.95
CA GLU A 11 4.08 6.77 0.05
C GLU A 11 3.85 5.25 0.14
N LEU A 12 2.59 4.80 0.01
CA LEU A 12 2.25 3.37 -0.02
C LEU A 12 2.81 2.70 -1.28
N ILE A 13 2.76 3.37 -2.45
CA ILE A 13 3.33 2.88 -3.71
C ILE A 13 4.86 2.77 -3.60
N ASP A 14 5.51 3.80 -3.09
CA ASP A 14 6.96 3.80 -2.89
C ASP A 14 7.40 2.72 -1.91
N HIS A 15 6.62 2.51 -0.85
CA HIS A 15 6.86 1.43 0.10
C HIS A 15 6.74 0.05 -0.56
N CYS A 16 5.72 -0.16 -1.41
CA CYS A 16 5.58 -1.40 -2.18
C CYS A 16 6.80 -1.65 -3.09
N ARG A 17 7.29 -0.62 -3.78
CA ARG A 17 8.48 -0.73 -4.64
C ARG A 17 9.73 -1.09 -3.83
N ALA A 18 9.92 -0.48 -2.67
CA ALA A 18 11.03 -0.78 -1.77
C ALA A 18 10.97 -2.23 -1.25
N LEU A 19 9.78 -2.71 -0.87
CA LEU A 19 9.57 -4.09 -0.42
C LEU A 19 9.87 -5.11 -1.52
N ILE A 20 9.39 -4.88 -2.74
CA ILE A 20 9.70 -5.76 -3.89
C ILE A 20 11.20 -5.84 -4.11
N TYR A 21 11.90 -4.69 -4.11
CA TYR A 21 13.35 -4.66 -4.24
C TYR A 21 14.03 -5.45 -3.12
N ALA A 22 13.61 -5.25 -1.87
CA ALA A 22 14.16 -5.98 -0.72
C ALA A 22 13.94 -7.50 -0.82
N ILE A 23 12.75 -7.95 -1.22
CA ILE A 23 12.42 -9.38 -1.40
C ILE A 23 13.30 -10.02 -2.48
N VAL A 24 13.53 -9.31 -3.58
CA VAL A 24 14.38 -9.79 -4.68
C VAL A 24 15.85 -9.84 -4.27
N THR A 25 16.33 -8.86 -3.51
CA THR A 25 17.76 -8.70 -3.20
C THR A 25 18.25 -9.41 -1.95
N LEU A 26 17.38 -9.67 -0.97
CA LEU A 26 17.76 -10.43 0.22
C LEU A 26 17.94 -11.91 -0.14
N ASP A 27 18.83 -12.62 0.56
CA ASP A 27 18.96 -14.09 0.42
C ASP A 27 18.27 -14.85 1.56
N ARG A 28 17.90 -14.13 2.62
CA ARG A 28 17.27 -14.67 3.81
C ARG A 28 15.81 -15.01 3.58
N ALA A 29 15.49 -16.30 3.47
CA ALA A 29 14.15 -16.80 3.21
C ALA A 29 13.12 -16.35 4.28
N ASP A 30 13.53 -16.33 5.54
CA ASP A 30 12.72 -15.84 6.67
C ASP A 30 12.35 -14.37 6.53
N ALA A 31 13.31 -13.54 6.13
CA ALA A 31 13.06 -12.13 5.86
C ALA A 31 12.14 -11.92 4.66
N LYS A 32 12.30 -12.73 3.59
CA LYS A 32 11.43 -12.65 2.41
C LYS A 32 9.98 -12.96 2.74
N GLU A 33 9.72 -13.96 3.56
CA GLU A 33 8.36 -14.33 3.94
C GLU A 33 7.67 -13.18 4.70
N VAL A 34 8.37 -12.60 5.67
CA VAL A 34 7.85 -11.43 6.42
C VAL A 34 7.63 -10.24 5.49
N LEU A 35 8.59 -9.91 4.62
CA LEU A 35 8.45 -8.79 3.69
C LEU A 35 7.34 -9.02 2.67
N SER A 36 7.10 -10.27 2.26
CA SER A 36 6.00 -10.62 1.35
C SER A 36 4.65 -10.43 2.03
N LEU A 37 4.53 -10.77 3.32
CA LEU A 37 3.33 -10.50 4.11
C LEU A 37 3.07 -8.99 4.23
N ILE A 38 4.11 -8.21 4.52
CA ILE A 38 3.98 -6.74 4.60
C ILE A 38 3.58 -6.17 3.24
N LEU A 39 4.18 -6.64 2.14
CA LEU A 39 3.84 -6.20 0.78
C LEU A 39 2.37 -6.49 0.48
N TRP A 40 1.88 -7.67 0.84
CA TRP A 40 0.46 -8.01 0.67
C TRP A 40 -0.45 -7.05 1.43
N GLN A 41 -0.12 -6.71 2.68
CA GLN A 41 -0.90 -5.74 3.47
C GLN A 41 -0.89 -4.34 2.84
N GLN A 42 0.23 -3.91 2.26
CA GLN A 42 0.29 -2.61 1.58
C GLN A 42 -0.55 -2.59 0.30
N ILE A 43 -0.58 -3.69 -0.46
CA ILE A 43 -1.43 -3.82 -1.65
C ILE A 43 -2.91 -3.77 -1.27
N ASP A 44 -3.30 -4.43 -0.19
CA ASP A 44 -4.69 -4.43 0.28
C ASP A 44 -5.12 -3.02 0.77
N ALA A 45 -4.21 -2.30 1.43
CA ALA A 45 -4.42 -0.90 1.81
C ALA A 45 -4.59 -0.01 0.56
N LEU A 46 -3.73 -0.16 -0.46
CA LEU A 46 -3.85 0.57 -1.73
C LEU A 46 -5.18 0.29 -2.43
N HIS A 47 -5.59 -0.98 -2.47
CA HIS A 47 -6.86 -1.37 -3.08
C HIS A 47 -8.06 -0.76 -2.33
N SER A 48 -8.00 -0.75 -0.99
CA SER A 48 -9.04 -0.14 -0.16
C SER A 48 -9.14 1.37 -0.35
N THR A 49 -8.00 2.06 -0.48
CA THR A 49 -7.98 3.49 -0.78
C THR A 49 -8.54 3.76 -2.17
N TYR A 50 -8.14 2.99 -3.18
CA TYR A 50 -8.68 3.10 -4.54
C TYR A 50 -10.21 2.95 -4.58
N LEU A 51 -10.75 1.94 -3.87
CA LEU A 51 -12.19 1.72 -3.82
C LEU A 51 -12.92 2.91 -3.19
N ARG A 52 -12.40 3.43 -2.08
CA ARG A 52 -12.96 4.62 -1.41
C ARG A 52 -12.95 5.83 -2.31
N ASP A 53 -11.81 6.14 -2.94
CA ASP A 53 -11.68 7.28 -3.83
C ASP A 53 -12.60 7.15 -5.04
N SER A 54 -12.81 5.92 -5.54
CA SER A 54 -13.75 5.64 -6.63
C SER A 54 -15.21 5.81 -6.21
N GLU A 55 -15.58 5.45 -4.98
CA GLU A 55 -16.92 5.66 -4.44
C GLU A 55 -17.18 7.16 -4.22
N GLU A 56 -16.23 7.89 -3.62
CA GLU A 56 -16.30 9.35 -3.44
C GLU A 56 -16.43 10.10 -4.78
N ALA A 57 -15.66 9.69 -5.80
CA ALA A 57 -15.76 10.27 -7.14
C ALA A 57 -17.14 10.05 -7.78
N LEU A 58 -17.76 8.90 -7.52
CA LEU A 58 -19.09 8.55 -8.02
C LEU A 58 -20.18 9.36 -7.30
N GLU A 59 -20.10 9.51 -5.99
CA GLU A 59 -21.03 10.32 -5.20
C GLU A 59 -21.01 11.80 -5.62
N LEU A 60 -19.81 12.37 -5.83
CA LEU A 60 -19.65 13.74 -6.31
C LEU A 60 -20.22 13.94 -7.72
N ALA A 61 -20.08 12.93 -8.59
CA ALA A 61 -20.63 12.98 -9.95
C ALA A 61 -22.17 12.94 -9.98
N PHE A 62 -22.81 12.32 -8.98
CA PHE A 62 -24.28 12.24 -8.87
C PHE A 62 -24.90 13.35 -8.00
N ALA A 63 -24.08 14.12 -7.28
CA ALA A 63 -24.52 15.27 -6.49
C ALA A 63 -24.64 16.60 -7.29
N LEU A 64 -24.29 16.57 -8.59
CA LEU A 64 -24.41 17.68 -9.55
C LEU A 64 -25.63 17.50 -10.47
#